data_AF-A0A4Q5RTU0-F1
#
_entry.id   AF-A0A4Q5RTU0-F1
#
_cell.length_a   1.000
_cell.length_b   1.000
_cell.length_c   1.000
_cell.angle_alpha   90.00
_cell.angle_beta   90.00
_cell.angle_gamma   90.00
#
_symmetry.space_group_name_H-M   'P 1'
#
loop_
_entity.id
_entity.type
_entity.pdbx_description
1 polymer ?
#
loop_
_entity_poly.entity_id
_entity_poly.type
_entity_poly.pdbx_seq_one_letter_code
_entity_poly.pdbx_strand_id
1 'polypeptide(L)'
;LLTSKKGKAGTPRINFSFQGGSSQPSRHRSFLNAAEYVQLEQRAGQGAANQDFLNQDPNNPVFATLQDAQNFYTSYVNNRLTRYAAGSTNWQTNAVNTDWEKLAYQKAPQYQYDLNLSGGTDKTTYYIGGQYLDQKGILFSNQFKRYSGRINLDSKMYKNFTVGMNLSFAKTVNNRVGNDDLFSTPLQIVALTPISPEIDPRSGLLSGTLPNGVSSTSALGSTLASTYPVYYNPLIGLGNAYFNTNVYRVLGNVYGDLKIAKGFSFRTEFGVDQLNQNEDSYDNSLTFRNTGTPNGSGYNGYTQVFNYNTNNFFTYKNTFNLQHTVDFTGGMSYQFVQSNYNQATGTQFPSDAYKQISSAATTTGYSGSTNYSFVGYFLRGNYAFKNKYLVSASVRDDGSSRFGKGNKYGVFPSASIGWVITEEDFLKDVQAISNLKVRLSYGLTGNAEIPNYASLGLFSGTASYNGVAG
;
A
#
# COMPACT_ATOMS: atom_id res chain seq x y z
N LEU A 1 3.71 -1.67 20.85
CA LEU A 1 3.90 -3.10 21.14
C LEU A 1 2.61 -3.82 20.80
N LEU A 2 2.63 -4.78 19.87
CA LEU A 2 1.49 -5.64 19.56
C LEU A 2 1.80 -7.05 20.07
N THR A 3 0.92 -7.64 20.88
CA THR A 3 1.03 -9.03 21.34
C THR A 3 -0.12 -9.85 20.79
N SER A 4 0.12 -11.12 20.48
CA SER A 4 -0.91 -12.03 19.98
C SER A 4 -1.58 -12.79 21.13
N LYS A 5 -2.81 -13.28 20.87
CA LYS A 5 -3.55 -14.10 21.84
C LYS A 5 -2.78 -15.38 22.14
N LYS A 6 -2.66 -15.72 23.43
CA LYS A 6 -2.12 -17.00 23.90
C LYS A 6 -3.25 -17.90 24.40
N GLY A 7 -3.02 -19.21 24.34
CA GLY A 7 -3.89 -20.19 25.00
C GLY A 7 -3.83 -20.04 26.52
N LYS A 8 -4.87 -20.53 27.19
CA LYS A 8 -4.90 -20.71 28.66
C LYS A 8 -5.07 -22.20 28.95
N ALA A 9 -4.52 -22.65 30.09
CA ALA A 9 -4.78 -23.99 30.59
C ALA A 9 -6.29 -24.15 30.87
N GLY A 10 -6.81 -25.34 30.60
CA GLY A 10 -8.21 -25.68 30.79
C GLY A 10 -8.90 -26.13 29.50
N THR A 11 -10.23 -26.21 29.56
CA THR A 11 -11.08 -26.74 28.48
C THR A 11 -10.85 -25.99 27.17
N PRO A 12 -10.62 -26.70 26.05
CA PRO A 12 -10.51 -26.09 24.73
C PRO A 12 -11.72 -25.21 24.41
N ARG A 13 -11.46 -24.04 23.84
CA ARG A 13 -12.46 -23.09 23.36
C ARG A 13 -12.35 -22.94 21.85
N ILE A 14 -13.47 -23.12 21.17
CA ILE A 14 -13.62 -22.87 19.74
C ILE A 14 -14.50 -21.64 19.58
N ASN A 15 -14.02 -20.66 18.83
CA ASN A 15 -14.77 -19.44 18.51
C ASN A 15 -14.82 -19.31 16.98
N PHE A 16 -16.03 -19.18 16.45
CA PHE A 16 -16.28 -18.81 15.07
C PHE A 16 -16.87 -17.40 15.05
N SER A 17 -16.38 -16.53 14.17
CA SER A 17 -17.00 -15.24 13.89
C SER A 17 -17.16 -15.01 12.40
N PHE A 18 -18.28 -14.39 12.04
CA PHE A 18 -18.57 -13.93 10.70
C PHE A 18 -18.87 -12.43 10.75
N GLN A 19 -18.28 -11.69 9.82
CA GLN A 19 -18.61 -10.29 9.57
C GLN A 19 -18.91 -10.11 8.10
N GLY A 20 -20.04 -9.47 7.80
CA GLY A 20 -20.44 -9.10 6.45
C GLY A 20 -20.78 -7.62 6.39
N GLY A 21 -20.53 -6.99 5.25
CA GLY A 21 -20.92 -5.61 5.00
C GLY A 21 -20.79 -5.25 3.53
N SER A 22 -21.16 -4.03 3.21
CA SER A 22 -20.91 -3.44 1.90
C SER A 22 -20.48 -1.99 2.07
N SER A 23 -19.61 -1.54 1.18
CA SER A 23 -19.16 -0.16 1.10
C SER A 23 -19.77 0.52 -0.12
N GLN A 24 -19.97 1.84 -0.01
CA GLN A 24 -20.33 2.72 -1.10
C GLN A 24 -19.66 4.09 -0.87
N PRO A 25 -19.45 4.90 -1.92
CA PRO A 25 -18.97 6.26 -1.74
C PRO A 25 -19.88 7.04 -0.78
N SER A 26 -19.30 7.72 0.20
CA SER A 26 -20.05 8.55 1.16
C SER A 26 -20.45 9.91 0.59
N ARG A 27 -19.71 10.37 -0.44
CA ARG A 27 -19.96 11.60 -1.18
C ARG A 27 -19.53 11.38 -2.63
N HIS A 28 -20.34 11.91 -3.54
CA HIS A 28 -20.02 12.04 -4.95
C HIS A 28 -19.65 13.50 -5.23
N ARG A 29 -18.71 13.73 -6.15
CA ARG A 29 -18.46 15.07 -6.67
C ARG A 29 -19.37 15.28 -7.87
N SER A 30 -20.13 16.38 -7.87
CA SER A 30 -20.94 16.73 -9.03
C SER A 30 -20.05 17.17 -10.20
N PHE A 31 -20.33 16.62 -11.39
CA PHE A 31 -19.77 17.04 -12.66
C PHE A 31 -20.88 17.61 -13.55
N LEU A 32 -20.50 18.37 -14.58
CA LEU A 32 -21.44 18.94 -15.53
C LEU A 32 -22.22 17.82 -16.22
N ASN A 33 -23.54 17.96 -16.31
CA ASN A 33 -24.34 17.13 -17.20
C ASN A 33 -24.18 17.58 -18.67
N ALA A 34 -24.77 16.83 -19.61
CA ALA A 34 -24.69 17.13 -21.03
C ALA A 34 -25.12 18.56 -21.39
N ALA A 35 -26.23 19.04 -20.83
CA ALA A 35 -26.75 20.38 -21.12
C ALA A 35 -25.83 21.48 -20.59
N GLU A 36 -25.37 21.34 -19.35
CA GLU A 36 -24.44 22.28 -18.71
C GLU A 36 -23.09 22.32 -19.46
N TYR A 37 -22.58 21.15 -19.87
CA TYR A 37 -21.33 21.03 -20.62
C TYR A 37 -21.43 21.71 -21.99
N VAL A 38 -22.49 21.41 -22.76
CA VAL A 38 -22.74 22.03 -24.07
C VAL A 38 -22.90 23.54 -23.94
N GLN A 39 -23.68 24.01 -22.96
CA GLN A 39 -23.88 25.42 -22.71
C GLN A 39 -22.57 26.13 -22.34
N LEU A 40 -21.73 25.50 -21.51
CA LEU A 40 -20.44 26.06 -21.11
C LEU A 40 -19.48 26.17 -22.30
N GLU A 41 -19.37 25.12 -23.13
CA GLU A 41 -18.53 25.14 -24.33
C GLU A 41 -19.00 26.20 -25.34
N GLN A 42 -20.32 26.33 -25.55
CA GLN A 42 -20.89 27.38 -26.41
C GLN A 42 -20.60 28.79 -25.85
N ARG A 43 -20.77 28.99 -24.54
CA ARG A 43 -20.45 30.26 -23.88
C ARG A 43 -18.95 30.59 -23.97
N ALA A 44 -18.09 29.58 -23.84
CA ALA A 44 -16.65 29.73 -24.01
C ALA A 44 -16.31 30.15 -25.45
N GLY A 45 -16.95 29.55 -26.46
CA GLY A 45 -16.80 29.96 -27.86
C GLY A 45 -17.21 31.41 -28.11
N GLN A 46 -18.33 31.85 -27.55
CA GLN A 46 -18.77 33.26 -27.62
C GLN A 46 -17.79 34.21 -26.94
N GLY A 47 -17.25 33.82 -25.78
CA GLY A 47 -16.22 34.58 -25.08
C GLY A 47 -14.92 34.70 -25.89
N ALA A 48 -14.46 33.60 -26.48
CA ALA A 48 -13.28 33.57 -27.36
C ALA A 48 -13.48 34.46 -28.60
N ALA A 49 -14.66 34.40 -29.23
CA ALA A 49 -15.00 35.28 -30.35
C ALA A 49 -14.90 36.76 -30.00
N ASN A 50 -15.47 37.16 -28.86
CA ASN A 50 -15.40 38.55 -28.39
C ASN A 50 -13.95 38.96 -28.09
N GLN A 51 -13.18 38.11 -27.41
CA GLN A 51 -11.80 38.41 -27.01
C GLN A 51 -10.88 38.53 -28.23
N ASP A 52 -10.96 37.61 -29.19
CA ASP A 52 -10.12 37.62 -30.38
C ASP A 52 -10.47 38.80 -31.29
N PHE A 53 -11.76 39.11 -31.46
CA PHE A 53 -12.18 40.28 -32.23
C PHE A 53 -11.71 41.60 -31.59
N LEU A 54 -11.70 41.70 -30.26
CA LEU A 54 -11.22 42.89 -29.55
C LEU A 54 -9.69 43.07 -29.63
N ASN A 55 -8.93 41.98 -29.70
CA ASN A 55 -7.46 42.02 -29.69
C ASN A 55 -6.81 41.83 -31.07
N GLN A 56 -7.59 41.71 -32.15
CA GLN A 56 -7.03 41.55 -33.49
C GLN A 56 -6.24 42.78 -33.92
N ASP A 57 -5.22 42.59 -34.76
CA ASP A 57 -4.43 43.68 -35.33
C ASP A 57 -5.35 44.59 -36.17
N PRO A 58 -5.52 45.88 -35.82
CA PRO A 58 -6.35 46.80 -36.58
C PRO A 58 -5.90 46.98 -38.04
N ASN A 59 -4.62 46.74 -38.33
CA ASN A 59 -4.05 46.86 -39.67
C ASN A 59 -4.17 45.57 -40.49
N ASN A 60 -4.52 44.44 -39.85
CA ASN A 60 -4.72 43.14 -40.50
C ASN A 60 -5.76 42.31 -39.72
N PRO A 61 -7.05 42.70 -39.74
CA PRO A 61 -8.08 42.05 -38.95
C PRO A 61 -8.36 40.63 -39.47
N VAL A 62 -8.34 39.65 -38.56
CA VAL A 62 -8.70 38.25 -38.86
C VAL A 62 -10.21 38.12 -39.13
N PHE A 63 -11.03 38.92 -38.43
CA PHE A 63 -12.48 38.94 -38.57
C PHE A 63 -12.96 40.33 -38.96
N ALA A 64 -13.74 40.43 -40.04
CA ALA A 64 -14.27 41.70 -40.52
C ALA A 64 -15.33 42.29 -39.57
N THR A 65 -16.17 41.43 -38.98
CA THR A 65 -17.17 41.82 -37.98
C THR A 65 -17.14 40.90 -36.77
N LEU A 66 -17.69 41.36 -35.64
CA LEU A 66 -17.89 40.51 -34.47
C LEU A 66 -18.77 39.29 -34.79
N GLN A 67 -19.76 39.45 -35.68
CA GLN A 67 -20.62 38.36 -36.11
C GLN A 67 -19.84 37.28 -36.87
N ASP A 68 -18.83 37.65 -37.67
CA ASP A 68 -17.96 36.70 -38.36
C ASP A 68 -17.14 35.87 -37.36
N ALA A 69 -16.57 36.53 -36.34
CA ALA A 69 -15.88 35.85 -35.24
C ALA A 69 -16.82 34.89 -34.49
N GLN A 70 -18.05 35.33 -34.17
CA GLN A 70 -19.05 34.50 -33.48
C GLN A 70 -19.49 33.30 -34.33
N ASN A 71 -19.70 33.47 -35.63
CA ASN A 71 -20.07 32.39 -36.54
C ASN A 71 -18.93 31.35 -36.67
N PHE A 72 -17.69 31.82 -36.78
CA PHE A 72 -16.49 30.97 -36.80
C PHE A 72 -16.38 30.13 -35.53
N TYR A 73 -16.42 30.77 -34.36
CA TYR A 73 -16.29 30.08 -33.07
C TYR A 73 -17.49 29.17 -32.77
N THR A 74 -18.70 29.54 -33.16
CA THR A 74 -19.88 28.66 -33.07
C THR A 74 -19.69 27.39 -33.89
N SER A 75 -19.22 27.53 -35.13
CA SER A 75 -18.93 26.38 -36.00
C SER A 75 -17.80 25.53 -35.43
N TYR A 76 -16.75 26.16 -34.89
CA TYR A 76 -15.63 25.47 -34.24
C TYR A 76 -16.10 24.64 -33.03
N VAL A 77 -16.89 25.24 -32.13
CA VAL A 77 -17.44 24.55 -30.96
C VAL A 77 -18.39 23.43 -31.38
N ASN A 78 -19.28 23.65 -32.35
CA ASN A 78 -20.20 22.61 -32.82
C ASN A 78 -19.47 21.40 -33.41
N ASN A 79 -18.38 21.63 -34.17
CA ASN A 79 -17.52 20.57 -34.67
C ASN A 79 -16.85 19.80 -33.52
N ARG A 80 -16.37 20.51 -32.50
CA ARG A 80 -15.77 19.90 -31.29
C ARG A 80 -16.79 19.07 -30.49
N LEU A 81 -18.00 19.57 -30.29
CA LEU A 81 -19.09 18.87 -29.59
C LEU A 81 -19.51 17.61 -30.37
N THR A 82 -19.66 17.70 -31.69
CA THR A 82 -19.95 16.55 -32.55
C THR A 82 -18.87 15.48 -32.45
N ARG A 83 -17.60 15.90 -32.41
CA ARG A 83 -16.45 15.01 -32.22
C ARG A 83 -16.50 14.27 -30.88
N TYR A 84 -16.82 14.98 -29.78
CA TYR A 84 -16.96 14.38 -28.46
C TYR A 84 -18.21 13.49 -28.33
N ALA A 85 -19.26 13.78 -29.10
CA ALA A 85 -20.46 12.95 -29.24
C ALA A 85 -20.29 11.80 -30.27
N ALA A 86 -19.04 11.34 -30.48
CA ALA A 86 -18.72 10.23 -31.40
C ALA A 86 -19.25 10.43 -32.83
N GLY A 87 -19.19 11.67 -33.35
CA GLY A 87 -19.66 12.02 -34.69
C GLY A 87 -21.17 12.28 -34.80
N SER A 88 -21.92 12.19 -33.70
CA SER A 88 -23.36 12.44 -33.66
C SER A 88 -23.69 13.89 -33.32
N THR A 89 -24.85 14.37 -33.78
CA THR A 89 -25.45 15.66 -33.38
C THR A 89 -26.31 15.56 -32.12
N ASN A 90 -26.37 14.40 -31.46
CA ASN A 90 -27.16 14.15 -30.25
C ASN A 90 -26.86 15.09 -29.07
N TRP A 91 -25.71 15.77 -29.07
CA TRP A 91 -25.39 16.81 -28.10
C TRP A 91 -26.37 18.01 -28.19
N GLN A 92 -27.03 18.23 -29.34
CA GLN A 92 -28.03 19.29 -29.51
C GLN A 92 -29.32 19.00 -28.73
N THR A 93 -29.67 17.72 -28.57
CA THR A 93 -30.87 17.27 -27.86
C THR A 93 -30.57 16.71 -26.47
N ASN A 94 -29.29 16.71 -26.06
CA ASN A 94 -28.80 16.07 -24.84
C ASN A 94 -29.21 14.59 -24.73
N ALA A 95 -29.36 13.89 -25.87
CA ALA A 95 -29.78 12.50 -25.88
C ALA A 95 -28.75 11.54 -25.27
N VAL A 96 -27.49 11.98 -25.16
CA VAL A 96 -26.42 11.29 -24.43
C VAL A 96 -26.02 12.14 -23.24
N ASN A 97 -26.06 11.55 -22.05
CA ASN A 97 -25.67 12.18 -20.79
C ASN A 97 -25.04 11.11 -19.87
N THR A 98 -23.80 10.74 -20.17
CA THR A 98 -23.06 9.69 -19.46
C THR A 98 -22.53 10.21 -18.14
N ASP A 99 -22.95 9.56 -17.05
CA ASP A 99 -22.41 9.79 -15.71
C ASP A 99 -21.14 8.94 -15.50
N TRP A 100 -20.02 9.48 -15.98
CA TRP A 100 -18.73 8.79 -15.93
C TRP A 100 -18.25 8.52 -14.50
N GLU A 101 -18.53 9.42 -13.55
CA GLU A 101 -18.15 9.24 -12.15
C GLU A 101 -18.84 8.01 -11.56
N LYS A 102 -20.14 7.84 -11.82
CA LYS A 102 -20.88 6.66 -11.39
C LYS A 102 -20.31 5.36 -11.95
N LEU A 103 -19.81 5.39 -13.19
CA LEU A 103 -19.19 4.22 -13.83
C LEU A 103 -17.82 3.85 -13.25
N ALA A 104 -17.16 4.76 -12.52
CA ALA A 104 -15.93 4.45 -11.80
C ALA A 104 -16.16 3.51 -10.60
N TYR A 105 -17.40 3.45 -10.10
CA TYR A 105 -17.75 2.73 -8.87
C TYR A 105 -18.46 1.40 -9.13
N GLN A 106 -18.32 0.48 -8.19
CA GLN A 106 -19.00 -0.81 -8.14
C GLN A 106 -19.59 -1.07 -6.75
N LYS A 107 -20.50 -2.04 -6.66
CA LYS A 107 -20.93 -2.57 -5.35
C LYS A 107 -19.74 -3.27 -4.69
N ALA A 108 -19.45 -2.89 -3.45
CA ALA A 108 -18.26 -3.33 -2.73
C ALA A 108 -18.59 -4.15 -1.47
N PRO A 109 -19.11 -5.39 -1.61
CA PRO A 109 -19.31 -6.28 -0.48
C PRO A 109 -17.97 -6.70 0.14
N GLN A 110 -18.00 -6.95 1.44
CA GLN A 110 -16.89 -7.47 2.22
C GLN A 110 -17.37 -8.56 3.17
N TYR A 111 -16.60 -9.64 3.26
CA TYR A 111 -16.87 -10.78 4.13
C TYR A 111 -15.60 -11.21 4.84
N GLN A 112 -15.72 -11.47 6.14
CA GLN A 112 -14.66 -12.02 6.97
C GLN A 112 -15.18 -13.22 7.75
N TYR A 113 -14.41 -14.30 7.74
CA TYR A 113 -14.66 -15.53 8.48
C TYR A 113 -13.44 -15.82 9.34
N ASP A 114 -13.62 -15.94 10.65
CA ASP A 114 -12.56 -16.32 11.58
C ASP A 114 -12.95 -17.60 12.31
N LEU A 115 -12.00 -18.54 12.39
CA LEU A 115 -12.11 -19.74 13.21
C LEU A 115 -10.90 -19.82 14.12
N ASN A 116 -11.14 -19.85 15.42
CA ASN A 116 -10.08 -19.84 16.43
C ASN A 116 -10.29 -20.97 17.43
N LEU A 117 -9.24 -21.72 17.71
CA LEU A 117 -9.16 -22.78 18.69
C LEU A 117 -8.06 -22.41 19.70
N SER A 118 -8.36 -22.50 21.00
CA SER A 118 -7.37 -22.27 22.04
C SER A 118 -7.63 -23.11 23.27
N GLY A 119 -6.57 -23.47 23.99
CA GLY A 119 -6.68 -24.31 25.18
C GLY A 119 -5.32 -24.77 25.64
N GLY A 120 -5.30 -25.79 26.48
CA GLY A 120 -4.07 -26.42 26.92
C GLY A 120 -4.17 -27.07 28.29
N THR A 121 -3.04 -27.62 28.70
CA THR A 121 -2.81 -28.15 30.05
C THR A 121 -1.94 -27.17 30.85
N ASP A 122 -1.63 -27.50 32.09
CA ASP A 122 -0.67 -26.73 32.90
C ASP A 122 0.75 -26.74 32.33
N LYS A 123 1.07 -27.73 31.48
CA LYS A 123 2.38 -27.86 30.83
C LYS A 123 2.41 -27.14 29.49
N THR A 124 1.38 -27.28 28.67
CA THR A 124 1.39 -26.77 27.29
C THR A 124 0.10 -26.05 26.97
N THR A 125 0.19 -24.80 26.51
CA THR A 125 -0.94 -24.03 26.00
C THR A 125 -0.76 -23.71 24.52
N TYR A 126 -1.88 -23.64 23.81
CA TYR A 126 -1.89 -23.41 22.38
C TYR A 126 -3.01 -22.45 21.96
N TYR A 127 -2.77 -21.78 20.84
CA TYR A 127 -3.75 -21.02 20.07
C TYR A 127 -3.53 -21.32 18.60
N ILE A 128 -4.59 -21.69 17.89
CA ILE A 128 -4.60 -21.91 16.45
C ILE A 128 -5.75 -21.09 15.89
N GLY A 129 -5.49 -20.24 14.90
CA GLY A 129 -6.51 -19.40 14.29
C GLY A 129 -6.36 -19.34 12.78
N GLY A 130 -7.48 -19.27 12.08
CA GLY A 130 -7.58 -19.02 10.65
C GLY A 130 -8.53 -17.86 10.38
N GLN A 131 -8.23 -17.06 9.36
CA GLN A 131 -9.10 -16.00 8.85
C GLN A 131 -9.10 -16.03 7.33
N TYR A 132 -10.29 -15.91 6.74
CA TYR A 132 -10.49 -15.56 5.33
C TYR A 132 -11.19 -14.21 5.24
N LEU A 133 -10.61 -13.28 4.48
CA LEU A 133 -11.17 -11.98 4.15
C LEU A 133 -11.32 -11.88 2.63
N ASP A 134 -12.50 -11.48 2.16
CA ASP A 134 -12.79 -11.12 0.77
C ASP A 134 -13.44 -9.74 0.76
N GLN A 135 -12.74 -8.75 0.21
CA GLN A 135 -13.17 -7.36 0.20
C GLN A 135 -13.08 -6.83 -1.23
N LYS A 136 -14.24 -6.49 -1.82
CA LYS A 136 -14.26 -5.70 -3.05
C LYS A 136 -14.04 -4.23 -2.73
N GLY A 137 -13.30 -3.52 -3.58
CA GLY A 137 -13.14 -2.07 -3.51
C GLY A 137 -14.36 -1.35 -4.10
N ILE A 138 -14.57 -0.10 -3.69
CA ILE A 138 -15.63 0.74 -4.28
C ILE A 138 -15.33 1.10 -5.73
N LEU A 139 -14.08 1.16 -6.15
CA LEU A 139 -13.69 1.36 -7.54
C LEU A 139 -13.74 0.03 -8.29
N PHE A 140 -14.17 0.04 -9.56
CA PHE A 140 -14.20 -1.17 -10.38
C PHE A 140 -12.82 -1.85 -10.45
N SER A 141 -12.82 -3.16 -10.72
CA SER A 141 -11.62 -4.03 -10.76
C SER A 141 -10.82 -4.18 -9.47
N ASN A 142 -10.99 -3.30 -8.48
CA ASN A 142 -10.25 -3.39 -7.23
C ASN A 142 -10.83 -4.48 -6.30
N GLN A 143 -9.99 -5.40 -5.86
CA GLN A 143 -10.36 -6.45 -4.93
C GLN A 143 -9.16 -6.87 -4.07
N PHE A 144 -9.42 -7.14 -2.80
CA PHE A 144 -8.45 -7.62 -1.84
C PHE A 144 -8.96 -8.90 -1.18
N LYS A 145 -8.17 -9.97 -1.26
CA LYS A 145 -8.41 -11.22 -0.54
C LYS A 145 -7.24 -11.55 0.37
N ARG A 146 -7.51 -12.00 1.58
CA ARG A 146 -6.48 -12.45 2.52
C ARG A 146 -6.87 -13.76 3.18
N TYR A 147 -5.97 -14.73 3.08
CA TYR A 147 -6.00 -15.98 3.81
C TYR A 147 -4.89 -15.91 4.83
N SER A 148 -5.20 -16.09 6.12
CA SER A 148 -4.18 -16.07 7.15
C SER A 148 -4.39 -17.17 8.17
N GLY A 149 -3.28 -17.72 8.67
CA GLY A 149 -3.31 -18.60 9.81
C GLY A 149 -2.29 -18.19 10.86
N ARG A 150 -2.54 -18.61 12.10
CA ARG A 150 -1.69 -18.35 13.25
C ARG A 150 -1.63 -19.56 14.16
N ILE A 151 -0.44 -19.86 14.65
CA ILE A 151 -0.17 -20.90 15.64
C ILE A 151 0.70 -20.28 16.73
N ASN A 152 0.23 -20.30 17.97
CA ASN A 152 1.02 -19.94 19.13
C ASN A 152 1.07 -21.15 20.07
N LEU A 153 2.26 -21.48 20.54
CA LEU A 153 2.52 -22.59 21.45
C LEU A 153 3.40 -22.09 22.60
N ASP A 154 3.06 -22.47 23.82
CA ASP A 154 3.89 -22.28 25.01
C ASP A 154 3.97 -23.62 25.74
N SER A 155 5.17 -24.13 26.01
CA SER A 155 5.38 -25.41 26.66
C SER A 155 6.43 -25.34 27.76
N LYS A 156 6.04 -25.69 29.00
CA LYS A 156 6.93 -25.89 30.14
C LYS A 156 7.62 -27.25 29.99
N MET A 157 8.76 -27.26 29.32
CA MET A 157 9.57 -28.47 29.12
C MET A 157 10.10 -29.01 30.46
N TYR A 158 10.50 -28.10 31.36
CA TYR A 158 10.87 -28.40 32.74
C TYR A 158 10.30 -27.35 33.69
N LYS A 159 10.39 -27.56 35.01
CA LYS A 159 9.91 -26.59 36.02
C LYS A 159 10.54 -25.20 35.86
N ASN A 160 11.77 -25.15 35.37
CA ASN A 160 12.56 -23.94 35.17
C ASN A 160 12.81 -23.60 33.69
N PHE A 161 12.24 -24.33 32.73
CA PHE A 161 12.49 -24.09 31.31
C PHE A 161 11.21 -24.13 30.49
N THR A 162 10.93 -23.04 29.80
CA THR A 162 9.78 -22.89 28.90
C THR A 162 10.27 -22.63 27.49
N VAL A 163 9.68 -23.33 26.51
CA VAL A 163 9.87 -23.06 25.09
C VAL A 163 8.56 -22.57 24.51
N GLY A 164 8.62 -21.57 23.63
CA GLY A 164 7.44 -21.09 22.93
C GLY A 164 7.70 -20.80 21.46
N MET A 165 6.62 -20.82 20.69
CA MET A 165 6.60 -20.52 19.26
C MET A 165 5.41 -19.62 18.95
N ASN A 166 5.62 -18.60 18.13
CA ASN A 166 4.60 -17.78 17.52
C ASN A 166 4.81 -17.79 16.01
N LEU A 167 3.88 -18.39 15.27
CA LEU A 167 3.92 -18.48 13.82
C LEU A 167 2.65 -17.86 13.23
N SER A 168 2.82 -17.05 12.20
CA SER A 168 1.74 -16.45 11.41
C SER A 168 2.10 -16.58 9.95
N PHE A 169 1.15 -17.02 9.12
CA PHE A 169 1.29 -17.01 7.67
C PHE A 169 0.13 -16.24 7.06
N ALA A 170 0.36 -15.58 5.93
CA ALA A 170 -0.69 -14.95 5.16
C ALA A 170 -0.39 -15.05 3.66
N LYS A 171 -1.44 -15.33 2.88
CA LYS A 171 -1.49 -15.09 1.44
C LYS A 171 -2.47 -13.95 1.20
N THR A 172 -1.99 -12.89 0.56
CA THR A 172 -2.79 -11.77 0.09
C THR A 172 -2.85 -11.80 -1.42
N VAL A 173 -4.03 -11.63 -1.99
CA VAL A 173 -4.26 -11.41 -3.42
C VAL A 173 -4.86 -10.03 -3.55
N ASN A 174 -4.18 -9.13 -4.24
CA ASN A 174 -4.63 -7.76 -4.47
C ASN A 174 -4.73 -7.51 -5.97
N ASN A 175 -5.95 -7.29 -6.45
CA ASN A 175 -6.21 -6.83 -7.81
C ASN A 175 -6.07 -5.31 -7.79
N ARG A 176 -4.92 -4.84 -8.24
CA ARG A 176 -4.57 -3.42 -8.23
C ARG A 176 -5.32 -2.71 -9.36
N VAL A 177 -5.65 -1.46 -9.09
CA VAL A 177 -6.06 -0.49 -10.12
C VAL A 177 -4.90 0.47 -10.36
N GLY A 178 -4.93 1.22 -11.45
CA GLY A 178 -3.91 2.23 -11.73
C GLY A 178 -3.75 3.21 -10.56
N ASN A 179 -2.50 3.58 -10.25
CA ASN A 179 -2.17 4.63 -9.29
C ASN A 179 -2.57 6.01 -9.83
N ASP A 180 -2.86 6.97 -8.96
CA ASP A 180 -3.40 8.32 -9.24
C ASP A 180 -2.70 9.12 -10.36
N ASP A 181 -1.39 8.92 -10.58
CA ASP A 181 -0.64 9.55 -11.68
C ASP A 181 -0.85 8.90 -13.07
N LEU A 182 -1.67 7.85 -13.19
CA LEU A 182 -1.98 7.18 -14.45
C LEU A 182 -3.30 7.64 -15.06
N PHE A 183 -3.30 7.86 -16.38
CA PHE A 183 -4.52 8.14 -17.16
C PHE A 183 -5.53 6.97 -17.17
N SER A 184 -5.10 5.77 -16.81
CA SER A 184 -5.93 4.56 -16.68
C SER A 184 -6.50 4.32 -15.28
N THR A 185 -6.33 5.26 -14.33
CA THR A 185 -7.02 5.15 -13.04
C THR A 185 -8.52 5.12 -13.24
N PRO A 186 -9.27 4.33 -12.45
CA PRO A 186 -10.73 4.32 -12.52
C PRO A 186 -11.37 5.71 -12.41
N LEU A 187 -10.78 6.62 -11.62
CA LEU A 187 -11.32 7.96 -11.42
C LEU A 187 -10.96 8.97 -12.52
N GLN A 188 -9.93 8.72 -13.35
CA GLN A 188 -9.66 9.59 -14.51
C GLN A 188 -10.75 9.50 -15.59
N ILE A 189 -11.68 8.55 -15.47
CA ILE A 189 -12.85 8.45 -16.36
C ILE A 189 -13.68 9.74 -16.40
N VAL A 190 -13.67 10.54 -15.33
CA VAL A 190 -14.43 11.81 -15.24
C VAL A 190 -13.92 12.89 -16.19
N ALA A 191 -12.74 12.70 -16.80
CA ALA A 191 -12.22 13.58 -17.85
C ALA A 191 -12.90 13.32 -19.21
N LEU A 192 -13.66 12.23 -19.35
CA LEU A 192 -14.53 12.00 -20.50
C LEU A 192 -15.76 12.92 -20.43
N THR A 193 -16.20 13.40 -21.58
CA THR A 193 -17.31 14.37 -21.63
C THR A 193 -18.65 13.68 -21.42
N PRO A 194 -19.64 14.32 -20.78
CA PRO A 194 -20.96 13.71 -20.55
C PRO A 194 -21.73 13.44 -21.86
N ILE A 195 -21.37 14.10 -22.97
CA ILE A 195 -21.95 13.87 -24.30
C ILE A 195 -21.30 12.70 -25.06
N SER A 196 -20.22 12.11 -24.54
CA SER A 196 -19.62 10.90 -25.09
C SER A 196 -20.43 9.68 -24.63
N PRO A 197 -20.95 8.85 -25.55
CA PRO A 197 -21.68 7.65 -25.16
C PRO A 197 -20.71 6.63 -24.55
N GLU A 198 -21.20 5.77 -23.64
CA GLU A 198 -20.39 4.69 -23.04
C GLU A 198 -19.91 3.69 -24.10
N ILE A 199 -20.82 3.31 -25.01
CA ILE A 199 -20.52 2.51 -26.21
C ILE A 199 -20.49 3.45 -27.40
N ASP A 200 -19.39 3.43 -28.13
CA ASP A 200 -19.22 4.22 -29.33
C ASP A 200 -20.09 3.63 -30.46
N PRO A 201 -21.08 4.37 -30.99
CA PRO A 201 -21.99 3.85 -32.01
C PRO A 201 -21.29 3.53 -33.35
N ARG A 202 -20.07 4.06 -33.58
CA ARG A 202 -19.32 3.84 -34.81
C ARG A 202 -18.61 2.48 -34.81
N SER A 203 -18.17 2.01 -33.65
CA SER A 203 -17.41 0.78 -33.50
C SER A 203 -18.16 -0.33 -32.78
N GLY A 204 -19.19 0.00 -31.99
CA GLY A 204 -19.86 -0.94 -31.09
C GLY A 204 -19.01 -1.34 -29.88
N LEU A 205 -17.88 -0.66 -29.65
CA LEU A 205 -16.95 -0.91 -28.54
C LEU A 205 -17.09 0.18 -27.47
N LEU A 206 -16.44 -0.03 -26.33
CA LEU A 206 -16.31 1.01 -25.32
C LEU A 206 -15.72 2.29 -25.92
N SER A 207 -16.26 3.43 -25.52
CA SER A 207 -15.84 4.73 -25.99
C SER A 207 -14.34 4.93 -25.80
N GLY A 208 -13.65 5.29 -26.87
CA GLY A 208 -12.20 5.44 -26.89
C GLY A 208 -11.41 4.20 -27.35
N THR A 209 -12.04 3.03 -27.47
CA THR A 209 -11.43 1.84 -28.08
C THR A 209 -11.31 2.03 -29.59
N LEU A 210 -10.12 1.77 -30.13
CA LEU A 210 -9.89 1.76 -31.57
C LEU A 210 -10.16 0.36 -32.13
N PRO A 211 -10.86 0.21 -33.27
CA PRO A 211 -11.01 -1.09 -33.93
C PRO A 211 -9.66 -1.74 -34.24
N ASN A 212 -9.59 -3.08 -34.16
CA ASN A 212 -8.36 -3.85 -34.38
C ASN A 212 -7.63 -3.45 -35.67
N GLY A 213 -6.30 -3.26 -35.57
CA GLY A 213 -5.44 -2.88 -36.70
C GLY A 213 -5.20 -1.38 -36.86
N VAL A 214 -5.87 -0.54 -36.08
CA VAL A 214 -5.70 0.92 -36.08
C VAL A 214 -4.57 1.31 -35.13
N SER A 215 -3.32 1.11 -35.56
CA SER A 215 -2.15 1.73 -34.94
C SER A 215 -2.17 3.24 -35.22
N SER A 216 -1.98 4.07 -34.18
CA SER A 216 -1.80 5.53 -34.36
C SER A 216 -0.48 5.89 -35.04
N THR A 217 0.36 4.92 -35.39
CA THR A 217 1.58 5.15 -36.18
C THR A 217 1.24 5.11 -37.67
N SER A 218 0.99 6.29 -38.22
CA SER A 218 1.17 6.67 -39.64
C SER A 218 0.29 6.06 -40.75
N ALA A 219 -0.63 5.11 -40.49
CA ALA A 219 -1.52 4.57 -41.54
C ALA A 219 -2.92 5.22 -41.59
N LEU A 220 -3.27 6.03 -40.59
CA LEU A 220 -4.51 6.79 -40.56
C LEU A 220 -4.14 8.25 -40.45
N GLY A 221 -4.62 9.06 -41.38
CA GLY A 221 -4.53 10.51 -41.27
C GLY A 221 -4.99 10.96 -39.88
N SER A 222 -4.52 12.14 -39.46
CA SER A 222 -4.91 12.87 -38.25
C SER A 222 -6.44 12.97 -38.02
N THR A 223 -7.25 12.56 -38.99
CA THR A 223 -8.70 12.57 -39.04
C THR A 223 -9.40 11.47 -38.22
N LEU A 224 -8.84 10.26 -38.04
CA LEU A 224 -9.56 9.21 -37.28
C LEU A 224 -9.30 9.28 -35.77
N ALA A 225 -8.05 9.41 -35.34
CA ALA A 225 -7.69 9.57 -33.92
C ALA A 225 -8.31 10.84 -33.30
N SER A 226 -8.51 11.89 -34.10
CA SER A 226 -9.17 13.12 -33.64
C SER A 226 -10.65 12.93 -33.35
N THR A 227 -11.31 11.88 -33.85
CA THR A 227 -12.76 11.68 -33.67
C THR A 227 -13.14 10.82 -32.47
N TYR A 228 -12.18 10.26 -31.73
CA TYR A 228 -12.43 9.52 -30.49
C TYR A 228 -12.16 10.42 -29.26
N PRO A 229 -12.69 10.09 -28.07
CA PRO A 229 -12.41 10.84 -26.84
C PRO A 229 -10.91 10.99 -26.62
N VAL A 230 -10.47 12.18 -26.20
CA VAL A 230 -9.05 12.49 -25.99
C VAL A 230 -8.49 11.69 -24.82
N TYR A 231 -9.21 11.68 -23.70
CA TYR A 231 -8.85 10.92 -22.51
C TYR A 231 -9.13 9.42 -22.70
N TYR A 232 -8.28 8.60 -22.07
CA TYR A 232 -8.46 7.16 -22.07
C TYR A 232 -9.67 6.78 -21.22
N ASN A 233 -10.46 5.83 -21.70
CA ASN A 233 -11.55 5.26 -20.92
C ASN A 233 -11.04 4.03 -20.14
N PRO A 234 -10.89 4.11 -18.81
CA PRO A 234 -10.32 3.02 -18.03
C PRO A 234 -11.24 1.79 -17.97
N LEU A 235 -12.52 1.90 -18.36
CA LEU A 235 -13.40 0.74 -18.56
C LEU A 235 -12.88 -0.19 -19.65
N ILE A 236 -12.10 0.32 -20.61
CA ILE A 236 -11.47 -0.51 -21.64
C ILE A 236 -10.59 -1.58 -21.00
N GLY A 237 -9.98 -1.33 -19.84
CA GLY A 237 -9.22 -2.33 -19.11
C GLY A 237 -10.06 -3.51 -18.57
N LEU A 238 -11.38 -3.38 -18.45
CA LEU A 238 -12.25 -4.45 -17.98
C LEU A 238 -12.22 -5.64 -18.97
N GLY A 239 -11.63 -6.75 -18.54
CA GLY A 239 -11.47 -7.96 -19.35
C GLY A 239 -10.27 -7.93 -20.31
N ASN A 240 -9.68 -6.75 -20.54
CA ASN A 240 -8.55 -6.54 -21.45
C ASN A 240 -7.22 -6.30 -20.72
N ALA A 241 -7.27 -5.96 -19.44
CA ALA A 241 -6.11 -5.78 -18.60
C ALA A 241 -6.29 -6.39 -17.21
N TYR A 242 -5.18 -6.74 -16.56
CA TYR A 242 -5.16 -7.07 -15.14
C TYR A 242 -3.85 -6.67 -14.50
N PHE A 243 -3.87 -6.42 -13.19
CA PHE A 243 -2.67 -6.27 -12.37
C PHE A 243 -2.91 -7.00 -11.04
N ASN A 244 -2.27 -8.14 -10.86
CA ASN A 244 -2.43 -9.00 -9.69
C ASN A 244 -1.14 -9.02 -8.86
N THR A 245 -1.25 -8.55 -7.62
CA THR A 245 -0.18 -8.66 -6.62
C THR A 245 -0.51 -9.79 -5.66
N ASN A 246 0.31 -10.84 -5.67
CA ASN A 246 0.25 -11.96 -4.74
C ASN A 246 1.36 -11.80 -3.71
N VAL A 247 1.01 -11.70 -2.42
CA VAL A 247 1.99 -11.59 -1.33
C VAL A 247 1.86 -12.77 -0.39
N TYR A 248 2.95 -13.50 -0.20
CA TYR A 248 3.09 -14.52 0.82
C TYR A 248 3.97 -13.95 1.94
N ARG A 249 3.47 -13.96 3.17
CA ARG A 249 4.24 -13.52 4.34
C ARG A 249 4.22 -14.56 5.44
N VAL A 250 5.40 -14.86 5.97
CA VAL A 250 5.60 -15.73 7.13
C VAL A 250 6.28 -14.92 8.22
N LEU A 251 5.65 -14.86 9.39
CA LEU A 251 6.18 -14.23 10.61
C LEU A 251 6.31 -15.33 11.66
N GLY A 252 7.54 -15.68 12.02
CA GLY A 252 7.86 -16.71 13.00
C GLY A 252 8.69 -16.15 14.14
N ASN A 253 8.48 -16.64 15.35
CA ASN A 253 9.35 -16.41 16.51
C ASN A 253 9.40 -17.68 17.34
N VAL A 254 10.59 -18.13 17.71
CA VAL A 254 10.81 -19.23 18.66
C VAL A 254 11.65 -18.71 19.80
N TYR A 255 11.32 -19.07 21.02
CA TYR A 255 12.06 -18.63 22.20
C TYR A 255 12.22 -19.72 23.26
N GLY A 256 13.28 -19.58 24.04
CA GLY A 256 13.53 -20.31 25.29
C GLY A 256 13.62 -19.34 26.45
N ASP A 257 12.95 -19.67 27.56
CA ASP A 257 12.95 -18.94 28.82
C ASP A 257 13.41 -19.88 29.94
N LEU A 258 14.61 -19.62 30.46
CA LEU A 258 15.27 -20.42 31.50
C LEU A 258 15.33 -19.64 32.80
N LYS A 259 14.70 -20.17 33.85
CA LYS A 259 14.85 -19.70 35.22
C LYS A 259 16.10 -20.32 35.82
N ILE A 260 17.15 -19.51 35.92
CA ILE A 260 18.46 -19.95 36.43
C ILE A 260 18.42 -20.04 37.96
N ALA A 261 17.88 -19.00 38.60
CA ALA A 261 17.69 -18.93 40.05
C ALA A 261 16.41 -18.17 40.38
N LYS A 262 16.06 -18.11 41.68
CA LYS A 262 14.90 -17.31 42.12
C LYS A 262 15.08 -15.86 41.70
N GLY A 263 14.15 -15.36 40.88
CA GLY A 263 14.18 -14.01 40.37
C GLY A 263 15.16 -13.77 39.21
N PHE A 264 16.00 -14.74 38.83
CA PHE A 264 16.99 -14.59 37.77
C PHE A 264 16.69 -15.53 36.59
N SER A 265 16.52 -14.97 35.39
CA SER A 265 16.18 -15.71 34.19
C SER A 265 17.00 -15.27 32.99
N PHE A 266 17.21 -16.20 32.06
CA PHE A 266 17.75 -15.94 30.74
C PHE A 266 16.69 -16.24 29.68
N ARG A 267 16.57 -15.35 28.70
CA ARG A 267 15.71 -15.54 27.55
C ARG A 267 16.49 -15.35 26.26
N THR A 268 16.30 -16.30 25.36
CA THR A 268 16.78 -16.23 23.97
C THR A 268 15.60 -16.38 23.03
N GLU A 269 15.56 -15.57 21.98
CA GLU A 269 14.54 -15.65 20.96
C GLU A 269 15.13 -15.40 19.57
N PHE A 270 14.55 -16.08 18.58
CA PHE A 270 14.89 -15.99 17.17
C PHE A 270 13.61 -15.78 16.36
N GLY A 271 13.56 -14.65 15.66
CA GLY A 271 12.45 -14.22 14.83
C GLY A 271 12.81 -14.20 13.35
N VAL A 272 11.83 -14.51 12.51
CA VAL A 272 11.90 -14.45 11.05
C VAL A 272 10.64 -13.74 10.53
N ASP A 273 10.84 -12.84 9.57
CA ASP A 273 9.82 -12.17 8.77
C ASP A 273 10.22 -12.28 7.31
N GLN A 274 9.55 -13.17 6.58
CA GLN A 274 9.79 -13.38 5.16
C GLN A 274 8.57 -12.91 4.37
N LEU A 275 8.78 -11.97 3.46
CA LEU A 275 7.79 -11.51 2.49
C LEU A 275 8.26 -11.91 1.10
N ASN A 276 7.40 -12.60 0.35
CA ASN A 276 7.58 -12.88 -1.07
C ASN A 276 6.39 -12.25 -1.81
N GLN A 277 6.65 -11.25 -2.64
CA GLN A 277 5.67 -10.55 -3.46
C GLN A 277 5.91 -10.88 -4.92
N ASN A 278 4.86 -11.34 -5.61
CA ASN A 278 4.83 -11.48 -7.05
C ASN A 278 3.77 -10.56 -7.63
N GLU A 279 4.17 -9.71 -8.55
CA GLU A 279 3.31 -8.82 -9.32
C GLU A 279 3.26 -9.33 -10.75
N ASP A 280 2.05 -9.49 -11.28
CA ASP A 280 1.82 -9.95 -12.64
C ASP A 280 0.77 -9.05 -13.28
N SER A 281 1.09 -8.46 -14.43
CA SER A 281 0.13 -7.64 -15.17
C SER A 281 0.24 -7.88 -16.67
N TYR A 282 -0.89 -7.71 -17.33
CA TYR A 282 -1.00 -7.77 -18.77
C TYR A 282 -2.04 -6.76 -19.24
N ASP A 283 -1.71 -6.06 -20.32
CA ASP A 283 -2.52 -5.09 -21.03
C ASP A 283 -2.58 -5.55 -22.49
N ASN A 284 -3.76 -5.83 -23.02
CA ASN A 284 -3.91 -6.40 -24.36
C ASN A 284 -3.84 -5.34 -25.48
N SER A 285 -4.06 -5.76 -26.73
CA SER A 285 -4.01 -4.85 -27.89
C SER A 285 -5.03 -3.69 -27.83
N LEU A 286 -6.20 -3.87 -27.21
CA LEU A 286 -7.25 -2.83 -27.11
C LEU A 286 -6.89 -1.69 -26.14
N THR A 287 -5.92 -1.92 -25.24
CA THR A 287 -5.44 -0.91 -24.30
C THR A 287 -4.29 -0.05 -24.86
N PHE A 288 -3.97 -0.18 -26.16
CA PHE A 288 -2.89 0.55 -26.83
C PHE A 288 -2.87 2.06 -26.55
N ARG A 289 -4.03 2.72 -26.46
CA ARG A 289 -4.10 4.16 -26.18
C ARG A 289 -3.62 4.54 -24.79
N ASN A 290 -3.60 3.59 -23.85
CA ASN A 290 -3.03 3.77 -22.52
C ASN A 290 -1.55 3.38 -22.48
N THR A 291 -1.16 2.30 -23.17
CA THR A 291 0.19 1.72 -23.03
C THR A 291 1.19 2.15 -24.09
N GLY A 292 0.73 2.62 -25.24
CA GLY A 292 1.56 2.84 -26.44
C GLY A 292 2.08 1.55 -27.08
N THR A 293 1.58 0.37 -26.69
CA THR A 293 2.05 -0.95 -27.18
C THR A 293 0.96 -1.66 -28.01
N PRO A 294 1.04 -1.64 -29.37
CA PRO A 294 -0.09 -2.07 -30.22
C PRO A 294 -0.50 -3.53 -30.04
N ASN A 295 0.45 -4.42 -29.79
CA ASN A 295 0.18 -5.86 -29.62
C ASN A 295 0.37 -6.29 -28.15
N GLY A 296 -0.03 -5.43 -27.22
CA GLY A 296 -0.03 -5.72 -25.79
C GLY A 296 1.31 -5.51 -25.06
N SER A 297 1.22 -5.45 -23.74
CA SER A 297 2.32 -5.25 -22.79
C SER A 297 2.12 -6.16 -21.58
N GLY A 298 3.20 -6.76 -21.08
CA GLY A 298 3.20 -7.61 -19.90
C GLY A 298 4.31 -7.22 -18.94
N TYR A 299 4.06 -7.44 -17.65
CA TYR A 299 5.02 -7.19 -16.58
C TYR A 299 4.95 -8.32 -15.55
N ASN A 300 6.13 -8.76 -15.10
CA ASN A 300 6.26 -9.70 -14.00
C ASN A 300 7.37 -9.22 -13.08
N GLY A 301 7.02 -8.95 -11.83
CA GLY A 301 7.94 -8.48 -10.79
C GLY A 301 7.94 -9.41 -9.60
N TYR A 302 9.10 -9.74 -9.07
CA TYR A 302 9.25 -10.50 -7.84
C TYR A 302 10.12 -9.74 -6.85
N THR A 303 9.65 -9.61 -5.62
CA THR A 303 10.39 -9.04 -4.49
C THR A 303 10.37 -10.01 -3.33
N GLN A 304 11.53 -10.35 -2.81
CA GLN A 304 11.70 -11.09 -1.57
C GLN A 304 12.37 -10.20 -0.52
N VAL A 305 11.73 -10.02 0.63
CA VAL A 305 12.34 -9.43 1.82
C VAL A 305 12.49 -10.50 2.87
N PHE A 306 13.72 -10.78 3.27
CA PHE A 306 14.05 -11.68 4.36
C PHE A 306 14.63 -10.88 5.52
N ASN A 307 13.92 -10.85 6.63
CA ASN A 307 14.32 -10.19 7.87
C ASN A 307 14.39 -11.24 8.98
N TYR A 308 15.51 -11.32 9.69
CA TYR A 308 15.60 -12.13 10.90
C TYR A 308 16.23 -11.33 12.03
N ASN A 309 15.84 -11.67 13.24
CA ASN A 309 16.38 -11.05 14.44
C ASN A 309 16.59 -12.07 15.56
N THR A 310 17.55 -11.79 16.43
CA THR A 310 17.72 -12.53 17.67
C THR A 310 17.86 -11.57 18.84
N ASN A 311 17.18 -11.88 19.95
CA ASN A 311 17.34 -11.16 21.20
C ASN A 311 17.78 -12.15 22.28
N ASN A 312 18.79 -11.76 23.05
CA ASN A 312 19.35 -12.57 24.14
C ASN A 312 19.52 -11.67 25.35
N PHE A 313 18.83 -11.98 26.44
CA PHE A 313 18.85 -11.11 27.61
C PHE A 313 18.65 -11.87 28.92
N PHE A 314 19.24 -11.31 29.97
CA PHE A 314 19.02 -11.70 31.34
C PHE A 314 18.05 -10.74 32.00
N THR A 315 17.23 -11.26 32.90
CA THR A 315 16.35 -10.47 33.76
C THR A 315 16.56 -10.88 35.21
N TYR A 316 16.66 -9.91 36.11
CA TYR A 316 16.66 -10.10 37.55
C TYR A 316 15.52 -9.29 38.18
N LYS A 317 14.60 -9.96 38.86
CA LYS A 317 13.49 -9.34 39.59
C LYS A 317 13.42 -9.87 41.02
N ASN A 318 13.50 -8.96 41.99
CA ASN A 318 13.39 -9.32 43.40
C ASN A 318 12.71 -8.22 44.21
N THR A 319 12.06 -8.60 45.31
CA THR A 319 11.48 -7.68 46.29
C THR A 319 12.11 -7.92 47.65
N PHE A 320 12.76 -6.89 48.22
CA PHE A 320 13.41 -6.94 49.53
C PHE A 320 12.67 -6.09 50.56
N ASN A 321 12.68 -6.56 51.81
CA ASN A 321 11.98 -5.97 52.95
C ASN A 321 10.50 -5.64 52.69
N LEU A 322 9.84 -6.39 51.79
CA LEU A 322 8.46 -6.18 51.32
C LEU A 322 8.16 -4.82 50.67
N GLN A 323 9.12 -3.90 50.63
CA GLN A 323 8.92 -2.52 50.23
C GLN A 323 9.70 -2.14 48.99
N HIS A 324 10.80 -2.82 48.69
CA HIS A 324 11.68 -2.43 47.60
C HIS A 324 11.66 -3.48 46.51
N THR A 325 11.21 -3.11 45.32
CA THR A 325 11.22 -4.00 44.15
C THR A 325 12.26 -3.50 43.15
N VAL A 326 13.17 -4.39 42.75
CA VAL A 326 14.15 -4.14 41.67
C VAL A 326 13.80 -5.07 40.50
N ASP A 327 13.84 -4.51 39.29
CA ASP A 327 13.66 -5.21 38.02
C ASP A 327 14.74 -4.72 37.04
N PHE A 328 15.75 -5.55 36.82
CA PHE A 328 16.86 -5.28 35.93
C PHE A 328 16.80 -6.21 34.72
N THR A 329 17.08 -5.67 33.54
CA THR A 329 17.24 -6.43 32.30
C THR A 329 18.46 -5.95 31.54
N GLY A 330 19.26 -6.89 31.04
CA GLY A 330 20.42 -6.58 30.21
C GLY A 330 20.61 -7.60 29.10
N GLY A 331 20.93 -7.15 27.90
CA GLY A 331 21.06 -8.06 26.77
C GLY A 331 21.50 -7.42 25.47
N MET A 332 21.43 -8.23 24.42
CA MET A 332 21.74 -7.84 23.05
C MET A 332 20.59 -8.16 22.10
N SER A 333 20.55 -7.43 21.00
CA SER A 333 19.67 -7.68 19.86
C SER A 333 20.48 -7.59 18.57
N TYR A 334 20.25 -8.50 17.64
CA TYR A 334 20.79 -8.42 16.28
C TYR A 334 19.62 -8.53 15.29
N GLN A 335 19.68 -7.76 14.21
CA GLN A 335 18.74 -7.82 13.10
C GLN A 335 19.50 -7.77 11.78
N PHE A 336 19.06 -8.56 10.81
CA PHE A 336 19.53 -8.49 9.44
C PHE A 336 18.33 -8.48 8.50
N VAL A 337 18.39 -7.64 7.47
CA VAL A 337 17.37 -7.54 6.43
C VAL A 337 18.04 -7.57 5.07
N GLN A 338 17.54 -8.43 4.18
CA GLN A 338 17.89 -8.45 2.77
C GLN A 338 16.62 -8.32 1.92
N SER A 339 16.70 -7.46 0.90
CA SER A 339 15.68 -7.33 -0.14
C SER A 339 16.30 -7.72 -1.47
N ASN A 340 15.79 -8.78 -2.08
CA ASN A 340 16.12 -9.20 -3.45
C ASN A 340 14.92 -8.90 -4.33
N TYR A 341 15.15 -8.37 -5.53
CA TYR A 341 14.09 -8.12 -6.48
C TYR A 341 14.53 -8.42 -7.90
N ASN A 342 13.58 -8.77 -8.74
CA ASN A 342 13.75 -8.89 -10.16
C ASN A 342 12.47 -8.49 -10.87
N GLN A 343 12.60 -8.04 -12.10
CA GLN A 343 11.45 -7.86 -12.97
C GLN A 343 11.78 -8.23 -14.40
N ALA A 344 10.73 -8.56 -15.14
CA ALA A 344 10.74 -8.68 -16.58
C ALA A 344 9.55 -7.91 -17.16
N THR A 345 9.74 -7.34 -18.34
CA THR A 345 8.67 -6.78 -19.17
C THR A 345 8.70 -7.46 -20.52
N GLY A 346 7.53 -7.58 -21.14
CA GLY A 346 7.36 -8.10 -22.49
C GLY A 346 6.43 -7.21 -23.29
N THR A 347 6.73 -6.99 -24.57
CA THR A 347 5.84 -6.30 -25.51
C THR A 347 5.78 -7.06 -26.83
N GLN A 348 4.80 -6.71 -27.65
CA GLN A 348 4.59 -7.31 -28.97
C GLN A 348 4.26 -8.80 -28.92
N PHE A 349 3.13 -9.13 -28.28
CA PHE A 349 2.62 -10.49 -28.18
C PHE A 349 1.99 -10.91 -29.52
N PRO A 350 2.06 -12.20 -29.89
CA PRO A 350 1.52 -12.70 -31.15
C PRO A 350 -0.03 -12.63 -31.20
N SER A 351 -0.69 -12.70 -30.05
CA SER A 351 -2.12 -12.39 -29.90
C SER A 351 -2.49 -12.21 -28.42
N ASP A 352 -3.69 -11.67 -28.15
CA ASP A 352 -4.22 -11.45 -26.79
C ASP A 352 -4.49 -12.74 -25.99
N ALA A 353 -4.38 -13.91 -26.64
CA ALA A 353 -4.41 -15.21 -25.97
C ALA A 353 -3.12 -15.52 -25.20
N TYR A 354 -2.00 -14.91 -25.59
CA TYR A 354 -0.70 -15.10 -24.96
C TYR A 354 -0.41 -13.95 -24.00
N LYS A 355 -0.40 -14.25 -22.70
CA LYS A 355 -0.25 -13.24 -21.63
C LYS A 355 1.06 -13.36 -20.85
N GLN A 356 1.82 -14.41 -21.11
CA GLN A 356 3.07 -14.71 -20.42
C GLN A 356 4.25 -14.07 -21.14
N ILE A 357 5.18 -13.46 -20.41
CA ILE A 357 6.34 -12.75 -20.97
C ILE A 357 7.13 -13.58 -21.98
N SER A 358 7.20 -14.89 -21.80
CA SER A 358 7.87 -15.81 -22.73
C SER A 358 7.31 -15.80 -24.16
N SER A 359 6.11 -15.26 -24.36
CA SER A 359 5.47 -15.15 -25.68
C SER A 359 5.69 -13.78 -26.33
N ALA A 360 6.28 -12.81 -25.62
CA ALA A 360 6.54 -11.48 -26.13
C ALA A 360 7.71 -11.49 -27.12
N ALA A 361 7.62 -10.73 -28.21
CA ALA A 361 8.72 -10.62 -29.18
C ALA A 361 9.88 -9.75 -28.66
N THR A 362 9.60 -8.81 -27.74
CA THR A 362 10.64 -7.99 -27.09
C THR A 362 10.51 -8.13 -25.59
N THR A 363 11.62 -8.50 -24.94
CA THR A 363 11.68 -8.68 -23.48
C THR A 363 12.84 -7.89 -22.89
N THR A 364 12.64 -7.26 -21.74
CA THR A 364 13.72 -6.68 -20.94
C THR A 364 13.58 -7.14 -19.49
N GLY A 365 14.68 -7.17 -18.75
CA GLY A 365 14.65 -7.54 -17.34
C GLY A 365 15.84 -7.01 -16.56
N TYR A 366 15.69 -6.94 -15.25
CA TYR A 366 16.77 -6.62 -14.32
C TYR A 366 16.55 -7.32 -12.99
N SER A 367 17.63 -7.41 -12.20
CA SER A 367 17.59 -7.89 -10.82
C SER A 367 18.51 -7.06 -9.93
N GLY A 368 18.22 -7.04 -8.63
CA GLY A 368 19.06 -6.36 -7.64
C GLY A 368 18.90 -6.95 -6.25
N SER A 369 19.83 -6.59 -5.37
CA SER A 369 19.82 -6.95 -3.96
C SER A 369 20.31 -5.79 -3.12
N THR A 370 19.70 -5.58 -1.96
CA THR A 370 20.21 -4.68 -0.92
C THR A 370 20.04 -5.32 0.44
N ASN A 371 20.87 -4.92 1.40
CA ASN A 371 20.80 -5.41 2.76
C ASN A 371 21.26 -4.36 3.78
N TYR A 372 20.88 -4.59 5.03
CA TYR A 372 21.41 -3.89 6.18
C TYR A 372 21.29 -4.75 7.44
N SER A 373 22.04 -4.37 8.47
CA SER A 373 21.96 -5.01 9.78
C SER A 373 22.04 -3.99 10.90
N PHE A 374 21.42 -4.34 12.02
CA PHE A 374 21.56 -3.66 13.30
C PHE A 374 22.12 -4.62 14.34
N VAL A 375 22.95 -4.09 15.22
CA VAL A 375 23.34 -4.75 16.48
C VAL A 375 23.10 -3.76 17.60
N GLY A 376 22.57 -4.20 18.73
CA GLY A 376 22.26 -3.32 19.83
C GLY A 376 22.48 -3.99 21.17
N TYR A 377 23.01 -3.25 22.13
CA TYR A 377 23.20 -3.67 23.50
C TYR A 377 22.37 -2.76 24.40
N PHE A 378 21.65 -3.34 25.35
CA PHE A 378 20.73 -2.57 26.18
C PHE A 378 20.78 -3.01 27.63
N LEU A 379 20.66 -2.02 28.52
CA LEU A 379 20.45 -2.18 29.94
C LEU A 379 19.22 -1.38 30.36
N ARG A 380 18.41 -1.96 31.24
CA ARG A 380 17.26 -1.29 31.85
C ARG A 380 17.15 -1.69 33.31
N GLY A 381 17.06 -0.71 34.19
CA GLY A 381 16.76 -0.90 35.60
C GLY A 381 15.47 -0.17 35.97
N ASN A 382 14.61 -0.84 36.72
CA ASN A 382 13.45 -0.25 37.37
C ASN A 382 13.53 -0.52 38.87
N TYR A 383 13.17 0.48 39.66
CA TYR A 383 13.10 0.41 41.11
C TYR A 383 11.77 0.98 41.58
N ALA A 384 11.12 0.29 42.50
CA ALA A 384 9.89 0.76 43.14
C ALA A 384 10.04 0.66 44.66
N PHE A 385 9.85 1.78 45.35
CA PHE A 385 9.77 1.82 46.82
C PHE A 385 8.31 2.00 47.26
N LYS A 386 7.82 1.04 48.05
CA LYS A 386 6.44 0.91 48.54
C LYS A 386 5.38 0.99 47.44
N ASN A 387 5.75 0.70 46.19
CA ASN A 387 4.96 0.97 44.98
C ASN A 387 4.54 2.45 44.77
N LYS A 388 5.08 3.37 45.58
CA LYS A 388 4.77 4.82 45.53
C LYS A 388 5.78 5.57 44.68
N TYR A 389 7.07 5.36 44.96
CA TYR A 389 8.17 6.04 44.31
C TYR A 389 8.81 5.10 43.30
N LEU A 390 8.75 5.49 42.03
CA LEU A 390 9.14 4.68 40.90
C LEU A 390 10.31 5.37 40.22
N VAL A 391 11.41 4.66 40.02
CA VAL A 391 12.57 5.14 39.26
C VAL A 391 12.84 4.13 38.15
N SER A 392 13.08 4.61 36.94
CA SER A 392 13.50 3.78 35.82
C SER A 392 14.63 4.47 35.10
N ALA A 393 15.66 3.71 34.72
CA ALA A 393 16.75 4.16 33.87
C ALA A 393 17.03 3.10 32.80
N SER A 394 17.42 3.53 31.62
CA SER A 394 17.89 2.64 30.57
C SER A 394 19.00 3.29 29.77
N VAL A 395 19.86 2.47 29.20
CA VAL A 395 20.83 2.90 28.18
C VAL A 395 20.88 1.85 27.10
N ARG A 396 21.00 2.30 25.86
CA ARG A 396 21.14 1.44 24.70
C ARG A 396 22.24 1.97 23.80
N ASP A 397 23.09 1.08 23.31
CA ASP A 397 24.09 1.37 22.28
C ASP A 397 23.71 0.59 21.03
N ASP A 398 23.33 1.29 19.96
CA ASP A 398 22.85 0.70 18.71
C ASP A 398 23.81 1.01 17.56
N GLY A 399 24.28 -0.06 16.92
CA GLY A 399 25.08 -0.03 15.70
C GLY A 399 24.27 -0.31 14.45
N SER A 400 24.52 0.44 13.36
CA SER A 400 23.93 0.18 12.04
C SER A 400 24.99 -0.05 10.97
N SER A 401 24.76 -1.02 10.08
CA SER A 401 25.61 -1.21 8.90
C SER A 401 25.51 -0.06 7.90
N ARG A 402 24.43 0.73 7.94
CA ARG A 402 24.16 1.86 7.03
C ARG A 402 25.09 3.06 7.27
N PHE A 403 25.60 3.21 8.49
CA PHE A 403 26.50 4.31 8.84
C PHE A 403 27.95 4.02 8.45
N GLY A 404 28.70 5.09 8.16
CA GLY A 404 30.11 5.04 7.82
C GLY A 404 30.98 4.51 8.97
N LYS A 405 32.19 4.03 8.65
CA LYS A 405 33.10 3.35 9.59
C LYS A 405 33.35 4.14 10.89
N GLY A 406 33.35 5.48 10.84
CA GLY A 406 33.60 6.34 12.01
C GLY A 406 32.40 6.61 12.92
N ASN A 407 31.16 6.35 12.49
CA ASN A 407 29.93 6.72 13.23
C ASN A 407 28.90 5.59 13.25
N LYS A 408 29.36 4.34 13.40
CA LYS A 408 28.45 3.17 13.31
C LYS A 408 27.47 3.06 14.47
N TYR A 409 27.84 3.58 15.65
CA TYR A 409 27.14 3.38 16.92
C TYR A 409 26.59 4.70 17.47
N GLY A 410 25.45 4.62 18.15
CA GLY A 410 24.85 5.73 18.89
C GLY A 410 24.34 5.27 20.25
N VAL A 411 24.58 6.10 21.28
CA VAL A 411 24.19 5.83 22.67
C VAL A 411 22.95 6.63 23.06
N PHE A 412 21.94 5.93 23.56
CA PHE A 412 20.60 6.44 23.83
C PHE A 412 20.20 6.19 25.30
N PRO A 413 20.57 7.09 26.23
CA PRO A 413 20.14 7.01 27.62
C PRO A 413 18.71 7.51 27.81
N SER A 414 18.01 6.97 28.82
CA SER A 414 16.74 7.50 29.31
C SER A 414 16.60 7.32 30.82
N ALA A 415 15.87 8.21 31.46
CA ALA A 415 15.51 8.15 32.87
C ALA A 415 14.08 8.65 33.10
N SER A 416 13.40 8.09 34.09
CA SER A 416 12.10 8.57 34.53
C SER A 416 11.87 8.34 36.02
N ILE A 417 11.14 9.28 36.62
CA ILE A 417 10.67 9.21 38.00
C ILE A 417 9.13 9.26 37.97
N GLY A 418 8.49 8.45 38.80
CA GLY A 418 7.05 8.46 38.98
C GLY A 418 6.70 8.45 40.47
N TRP A 419 5.66 9.19 40.83
CA TRP A 419 5.15 9.27 42.19
C TRP A 419 3.65 9.02 42.18
N VAL A 420 3.22 7.95 42.83
CA VAL A 420 1.80 7.61 43.04
C VAL A 420 1.33 8.30 44.31
N ILE A 421 0.76 9.50 44.15
CA ILE A 421 0.37 10.39 45.25
C ILE A 421 -0.84 9.83 46.01
N THR A 422 -1.74 9.13 45.32
CA THR A 422 -2.91 8.49 45.97
C THR A 422 -2.53 7.41 46.98
N GLU A 423 -1.30 6.91 46.96
CA GLU A 423 -0.83 5.95 47.97
C GLU A 423 -0.29 6.66 49.21
N GLU A 424 -0.16 7.99 49.22
CA GLU A 424 0.32 8.74 50.38
C GLU A 424 -0.71 8.83 51.49
N ASP A 425 -0.24 8.84 52.74
CA ASP A 425 -1.12 8.83 53.90
C ASP A 425 -2.06 10.04 53.97
N PHE A 426 -1.69 11.15 53.34
CA PHE A 426 -2.52 12.37 53.27
C PHE A 426 -3.60 12.34 52.16
N LEU A 427 -3.52 11.41 51.20
CA LEU A 427 -4.45 11.37 50.05
C LEU A 427 -5.17 10.04 49.88
N LYS A 428 -4.66 8.95 50.48
CA LYS A 428 -5.21 7.59 50.32
C LYS A 428 -6.67 7.43 50.76
N ASP A 429 -7.12 8.26 51.70
CA ASP A 429 -8.48 8.18 52.26
C ASP A 429 -9.49 9.09 51.51
N VAL A 430 -9.03 9.85 50.51
CA VAL A 430 -9.88 10.77 49.72
C VAL A 430 -10.61 10.01 48.61
N GLN A 431 -11.86 9.62 48.87
CA GLN A 431 -12.67 8.81 47.93
C GLN A 431 -12.95 9.46 46.56
N ALA A 432 -12.86 10.80 46.47
CA ALA A 432 -13.07 11.52 45.21
C ALA A 432 -11.95 11.26 44.18
N ILE A 433 -10.78 10.76 44.60
CA ILE A 433 -9.62 10.55 43.73
C ILE A 433 -9.17 9.10 43.83
N SER A 434 -9.47 8.30 42.80
CA SER A 434 -9.13 6.87 42.79
C SER A 434 -7.68 6.57 42.42
N ASN A 435 -7.03 7.45 41.65
CA ASN A 435 -5.61 7.31 41.27
C ASN A 435 -5.04 8.66 40.84
N LEU A 436 -3.97 9.11 41.51
CA LEU A 436 -3.20 10.28 41.12
C LEU A 436 -1.72 9.89 41.05
N LYS A 437 -1.14 10.04 39.86
CA LYS A 437 0.26 9.76 39.62
C LYS A 437 0.89 10.87 38.82
N VAL A 438 2.01 11.40 39.32
CA VAL A 438 2.87 12.32 38.58
C VAL A 438 4.05 11.54 38.01
N ARG A 439 4.45 11.87 36.77
CA ARG A 439 5.58 11.25 36.09
C ARG A 439 6.40 12.31 35.36
N LEU A 440 7.72 12.25 35.53
CA LEU A 440 8.71 13.01 34.78
C LEU A 440 9.65 12.04 34.06
N SER A 441 9.95 12.28 32.79
CA SER A 441 10.88 11.45 32.02
C SER A 441 11.67 12.26 31.00
N TYR A 442 12.91 11.87 30.78
CA TYR A 442 13.80 12.40 29.76
C TYR A 442 14.56 11.25 29.10
N GLY A 443 14.75 11.30 27.78
CA GLY A 443 15.51 10.29 27.06
C GLY A 443 15.86 10.71 25.64
N LEU A 444 16.94 10.13 25.13
CA LEU A 444 17.40 10.31 23.76
C LEU A 444 16.97 9.10 22.91
N THR A 445 16.65 9.35 21.64
CA THR A 445 16.30 8.32 20.67
C THR A 445 16.96 8.64 19.33
N GLY A 446 17.36 7.61 18.58
CA GLY A 446 17.96 7.75 17.26
C GLY A 446 17.04 7.29 16.13
N ASN A 447 17.31 7.76 14.92
CA ASN A 447 16.72 7.26 13.68
C ASN A 447 17.84 6.90 12.70
N ALA A 448 17.73 5.75 12.05
CA ALA A 448 18.70 5.25 11.08
C ALA A 448 18.05 4.94 9.72
N GLU A 449 16.89 5.53 9.43
CA GLU A 449 16.23 5.46 8.12
C GLU A 449 16.91 6.37 7.10
N ILE A 450 18.08 5.92 6.67
CA ILE A 450 18.83 6.43 5.52
C ILE A 450 18.96 5.29 4.48
N PRO A 451 19.22 5.60 3.20
CA PRO A 451 19.44 4.59 2.18
C PRO A 451 20.56 3.60 2.55
N ASN A 452 20.41 2.35 2.13
CA ASN A 452 21.46 1.36 2.27
C ASN A 452 22.71 1.81 1.49
N TYR A 453 23.89 1.56 2.05
CA TYR A 453 25.19 1.88 1.44
C TYR A 453 25.47 3.37 1.19
N ALA A 454 24.67 4.31 1.72
CA ALA A 454 24.87 5.74 1.53
C ALA A 454 26.26 6.25 1.99
N SER A 455 26.94 5.51 2.88
CA SER A 455 28.31 5.82 3.31
C SER A 455 29.42 5.28 2.38
N LEU A 456 29.08 4.61 1.29
CA LEU A 456 30.03 3.98 0.36
C LEU A 456 30.03 4.72 -0.99
N GLY A 457 31.19 4.80 -1.64
CA GLY A 457 31.27 5.17 -3.06
C GLY A 457 30.79 4.01 -3.91
N LEU A 458 29.54 4.06 -4.36
CA LEU A 458 28.97 3.03 -5.24
C LEU A 458 29.35 3.31 -6.70
N PHE A 459 29.67 2.24 -7.43
CA PHE A 459 29.86 2.25 -8.88
C PHE A 459 28.74 1.43 -9.52
N SER A 460 28.19 1.91 -10.64
CA SER A 460 27.22 1.18 -11.45
C SER A 460 27.84 0.84 -12.80
N GLY A 461 27.76 -0.43 -13.22
CA GLY A 461 27.87 -0.76 -14.64
C GLY A 461 26.61 -0.28 -15.35
N THR A 462 26.77 0.46 -16.45
CA THR A 462 25.63 0.97 -17.22
C THR A 462 25.19 -0.04 -18.29
N ALA A 463 24.00 0.19 -18.85
CA ALA A 463 23.43 -0.62 -19.92
C ALA A 463 24.44 -0.84 -21.06
N SER A 464 24.33 -2.01 -21.69
CA SER A 464 25.17 -2.39 -22.82
C SER A 464 25.06 -1.39 -23.98
N TYR A 465 26.18 -0.89 -24.50
CA TYR A 465 26.21 -0.11 -25.73
C TYR A 465 26.33 -1.06 -26.92
N ASN A 466 25.34 -1.09 -27.82
CA ASN A 466 25.26 -2.07 -28.93
C ASN A 466 25.40 -3.54 -28.48
N GLY A 467 24.88 -3.88 -27.29
CA GLY A 467 24.98 -5.24 -26.74
C GLY A 467 26.34 -5.60 -26.13
N VAL A 468 27.28 -4.64 -26.04
CA VAL A 468 28.56 -4.80 -25.35
C VAL A 468 28.47 -4.26 -23.91
N ALA A 469 28.99 -5.01 -22.94
CA ALA A 469 28.98 -4.62 -21.52
C ALA A 469 29.69 -3.26 -21.26
N GLY A 470 29.14 -2.46 -20.34
CA GLY A 470 29.63 -1.12 -19.99
C GLY A 470 29.59 -0.82 -18.49
#